data_AF-A0A7J7JIS0-F1
#
_entry.id   AF-A0A7J7JIS0-F1
#
_cell.length_a   1.000
_cell.length_b   1.000
_cell.length_c   1.000
_cell.angle_alpha   90.00
_cell.angle_beta   90.00
_cell.angle_gamma   90.00
#
_symmetry.space_group_name_H-M   'P 1'
#
loop_
_entity.id
_entity.type
_entity.pdbx_description
1 polymer ?
#
loop_
_entity_poly.entity_id
_entity_poly.type
_entity_poly.pdbx_seq_one_letter_code
_entity_poly.pdbx_strand_id
1 'polypeptide(L)'
;MFSGHYSYDASNSTTETFIFNVVDYFNMAESLGFERLSLSERTSPSEIEVKNLTQPASVKFIADSNLMIIMRGVPGTGKSTIVNYLMESLSTDCLCSADNFFIRNGKYVFDKTQIKQAHTFCQQKAEKFCTEGHSVVIIDNTNVMRWETDFYVDLAYKHGYVVVMITPLAQDTASPRTLAQRNKHNVSADIIKVGYLLLLRKYFQAFQSIQPSYFAWFLSKRSAMKLMDIRDQGIRKVETERYNGVYLDTPVLDSVVPRNTILHVTSKYLGQSKNANQLLQQLSTHIGSIGAIKVTSVVVTKRTIAARVCLDKASQEYYFNDMEGFSGNKPAVPRGLKEGFAAHITLGVANGIEPKEARSDTIQSHFCELQAAPLKDGPVHYYPDEELAIINLDKPTAFQCIFAAAYR
;
A
#
# COMPACT_ATOMS: atom_id res chain seq x y z
N MET A 1 -21.00 16.39 -11.63
CA MET A 1 -21.45 17.29 -10.54
C MET A 1 -21.55 16.47 -9.26
N PHE A 2 -20.50 16.43 -8.45
CA PHE A 2 -20.57 16.03 -7.03
C PHE A 2 -19.39 16.72 -6.34
N SER A 3 -19.53 18.03 -6.14
CA SER A 3 -18.66 18.85 -5.30
C SER A 3 -19.37 19.01 -3.94
N GLY A 4 -19.18 18.04 -3.05
CA GLY A 4 -19.54 18.19 -1.64
C GLY A 4 -18.34 18.74 -0.89
N HIS A 5 -18.27 20.05 -0.72
CA HIS A 5 -17.35 20.68 0.23
C HIS A 5 -17.76 20.25 1.65
N TYR A 6 -17.06 19.29 2.24
CA TYR A 6 -17.06 19.11 3.68
C TYR A 6 -16.04 20.06 4.30
N SER A 7 -16.47 21.29 4.60
CA SER A 7 -15.80 22.13 5.58
C SER A 7 -16.11 21.55 6.96
N TYR A 8 -15.17 20.83 7.56
CA TYR A 8 -15.31 20.37 8.94
C TYR A 8 -14.94 21.52 9.88
N ASP A 9 -15.96 22.13 10.47
CA ASP A 9 -15.80 23.18 11.47
C ASP A 9 -15.36 22.56 12.79
N ALA A 10 -14.07 22.73 13.12
CA ALA A 10 -13.43 22.16 14.29
C ALA A 10 -13.54 23.10 15.50
N SER A 11 -14.75 23.59 15.78
CA SER A 11 -15.07 24.33 17.01
C SER A 11 -16.24 23.67 17.73
N ASN A 12 -15.92 23.13 18.92
CA ASN A 12 -16.83 22.77 20.01
C ASN A 12 -17.81 21.60 19.79
N SER A 13 -17.41 20.41 20.28
CA SER A 13 -18.21 19.45 21.09
C SER A 13 -17.78 17.99 20.94
N THR A 14 -17.03 17.61 19.90
CA THR A 14 -16.81 16.18 19.60
C THR A 14 -15.71 15.50 20.42
N THR A 15 -14.71 16.23 20.93
CA THR A 15 -13.58 15.61 21.64
C THR A 15 -13.96 15.14 23.05
N GLU A 16 -14.81 15.87 23.76
CA GLU A 16 -15.28 15.47 25.11
C GLU A 16 -16.35 14.37 25.03
N THR A 17 -17.30 14.45 24.09
CA THR A 17 -18.30 13.39 23.88
C THR A 17 -17.66 12.08 23.41
N PHE A 18 -16.55 12.14 22.66
CA PHE A 18 -15.80 10.97 22.25
C PHE A 18 -15.00 10.34 23.42
N ILE A 19 -14.41 11.16 24.30
CA ILE A 19 -13.74 10.68 25.52
C ILE A 19 -14.75 10.01 26.46
N PHE A 20 -15.96 10.55 26.62
CA PHE A 20 -17.01 9.95 27.45
C PHE A 20 -17.46 8.57 26.95
N ASN A 21 -17.70 8.41 25.63
CA ASN A 21 -18.06 7.10 25.05
C ASN A 21 -16.94 6.05 25.18
N VAL A 22 -15.68 6.50 25.23
CA VAL A 22 -14.50 5.65 25.38
C VAL A 22 -14.35 5.19 26.84
N VAL A 23 -14.73 6.02 27.84
CA VAL A 23 -14.82 5.67 29.28
C VAL A 23 -15.89 4.60 29.56
N ASP A 24 -17.07 4.68 28.95
CA ASP A 24 -18.10 3.66 29.13
C ASP A 24 -17.71 2.31 28.51
N TYR A 25 -16.96 2.33 27.41
CA TYR A 25 -16.36 1.15 26.82
C TYR A 25 -15.26 0.54 27.71
N PHE A 26 -14.52 1.35 28.48
CA PHE A 26 -13.51 0.87 29.44
C PHE A 26 -14.12 0.07 30.58
N ASN A 27 -15.25 0.53 31.13
CA ASN A 27 -15.96 -0.17 32.20
C ASN A 27 -16.47 -1.54 31.72
N MET A 28 -16.82 -1.67 30.44
CA MET A 28 -17.20 -2.94 29.82
C MET A 28 -15.99 -3.85 29.55
N ALA A 29 -14.83 -3.30 29.17
CA ALA A 29 -13.61 -4.08 28.96
C ALA A 29 -13.02 -4.64 30.27
N GLU A 30 -13.11 -3.90 31.39
CA GLU A 30 -12.66 -4.38 32.70
C GLU A 30 -13.51 -5.52 33.26
N SER A 31 -14.82 -5.55 32.99
CA SER A 31 -15.70 -6.64 33.42
C SER A 31 -15.47 -7.96 32.67
N LEU A 32 -14.72 -7.93 31.56
CA LEU A 32 -14.46 -9.09 30.68
C LEU A 32 -13.14 -9.83 30.96
N GLY A 33 -12.41 -9.50 32.04
CA GLY A 33 -11.34 -10.37 32.57
C GLY A 33 -10.18 -10.66 31.61
N PHE A 34 -9.46 -9.62 31.18
CA PHE A 34 -8.31 -9.76 30.28
C PHE A 34 -7.11 -10.48 30.93
N GLU A 35 -6.99 -11.78 30.67
CA GLU A 35 -5.75 -12.54 30.91
C GLU A 35 -4.66 -12.19 29.89
N ARG A 36 -3.40 -12.25 30.37
CA ARG A 36 -2.16 -12.03 29.62
C ARG A 36 -2.10 -12.95 28.39
N LEU A 37 -2.19 -12.37 27.19
CA LEU A 37 -1.77 -13.04 25.97
C LEU A 37 -0.24 -13.22 26.02
N SER A 38 0.21 -14.45 26.31
CA SER A 38 1.60 -14.85 26.13
C SER A 38 1.83 -15.19 24.66
N LEU A 39 2.79 -14.52 24.04
CA LEU A 39 3.32 -14.89 22.73
C LEU A 39 4.83 -14.95 22.86
N SER A 40 5.37 -16.17 22.97
CA SER A 40 6.80 -16.46 23.03
C SER A 40 7.39 -16.56 21.61
N GLU A 41 8.61 -16.03 21.47
CA GLU A 41 9.64 -16.40 20.47
C GLU A 41 9.28 -16.31 18.98
N ARG A 42 8.63 -15.22 18.54
CA ARG A 42 8.59 -14.86 17.11
C ARG A 42 8.94 -13.38 16.92
N THR A 43 9.92 -13.12 16.05
CA THR A 43 10.23 -11.78 15.54
C THR A 43 8.95 -11.09 15.09
N SER A 44 8.65 -9.90 15.63
CA SER A 44 7.41 -9.19 15.33
C SER A 44 7.33 -8.80 13.84
N PRO A 45 6.13 -8.65 13.27
CA PRO A 45 5.97 -8.10 11.92
C PRO A 45 6.70 -6.77 11.72
N SER A 46 6.71 -5.88 12.73
CA SER A 46 7.46 -4.62 12.67
C SER A 46 8.97 -4.79 12.58
N GLU A 47 9.55 -5.78 13.24
CA GLU A 47 10.99 -6.07 13.12
C GLU A 47 11.33 -6.63 11.75
N ILE A 48 10.45 -7.47 11.19
CA ILE A 48 10.60 -7.99 9.83
C ILE A 48 10.49 -6.85 8.81
N GLU A 49 9.49 -5.97 8.94
CA GLU A 49 9.31 -4.79 8.09
C GLU A 49 10.54 -3.89 8.14
N VAL A 50 11.03 -3.53 9.33
CA VAL A 50 12.25 -2.72 9.49
C VAL A 50 13.45 -3.41 8.85
N LYS A 51 13.67 -4.70 9.14
CA LYS A 51 14.75 -5.49 8.54
C LYS A 51 14.65 -5.55 7.01
N ASN A 52 13.44 -5.65 6.46
CA ASN A 52 13.24 -5.67 5.02
C ASN A 52 13.59 -4.31 4.40
N LEU A 53 13.23 -3.20 5.04
CA LEU A 53 13.51 -1.85 4.55
C LEU A 53 14.99 -1.46 4.66
N THR A 54 15.72 -1.93 5.68
CA THR A 54 17.10 -1.48 5.95
C THR A 54 18.20 -2.36 5.35
N GLN A 55 17.86 -3.41 4.61
CA GLN A 55 18.84 -4.19 3.86
C GLN A 55 19.50 -3.36 2.75
N PRO A 56 20.78 -3.57 2.41
CA PRO A 56 21.49 -2.74 1.43
C PRO A 56 20.81 -2.66 0.05
N ALA A 57 20.25 -3.77 -0.44
CA ALA A 57 19.49 -3.80 -1.69
C ALA A 57 18.21 -2.94 -1.59
N SER A 58 17.57 -2.94 -0.43
CA SER A 58 16.37 -2.16 -0.15
C SER A 58 16.64 -0.68 -0.04
N VAL A 59 17.71 -0.28 0.66
CA VAL A 59 18.14 1.12 0.75
C VAL A 59 18.36 1.70 -0.65
N LYS A 60 19.05 0.96 -1.53
CA LYS A 60 19.26 1.36 -2.92
C LYS A 60 17.95 1.48 -3.70
N PHE A 61 17.03 0.53 -3.53
CA PHE A 61 15.72 0.57 -4.17
C PHE A 61 14.89 1.78 -3.71
N ILE A 62 14.90 2.04 -2.40
CA ILE A 62 14.12 3.10 -1.75
C ILE A 62 14.63 4.47 -2.19
N ALA A 63 15.94 4.63 -2.39
CA ALA A 63 16.50 5.87 -2.92
C ALA A 63 15.94 6.25 -4.32
N ASP A 64 15.56 5.27 -5.13
CA ASP A 64 14.94 5.43 -6.46
C ASP A 64 13.39 5.37 -6.42
N SER A 65 12.80 5.44 -5.23
CA SER A 65 11.36 5.26 -4.99
C SER A 65 10.81 6.34 -4.06
N ASN A 66 9.48 6.43 -3.97
CA ASN A 66 8.79 7.31 -3.04
C ASN A 66 8.15 6.43 -1.95
N LEU A 67 8.68 6.47 -0.73
CA LEU A 67 8.24 5.66 0.41
C LEU A 67 7.84 6.57 1.58
N MET A 68 6.61 6.44 2.06
CA MET A 68 6.15 7.07 3.29
C MET A 68 6.06 6.02 4.38
N ILE A 69 6.83 6.19 5.45
CA ILE A 69 6.80 5.30 6.61
C ILE A 69 5.96 5.98 7.68
N ILE A 70 4.86 5.35 8.08
CA ILE A 70 3.97 5.85 9.12
C ILE A 70 4.16 4.99 10.36
N MET A 71 4.70 5.58 11.43
CA MET A 71 4.78 4.90 12.71
C MET A 71 3.39 4.83 13.34
N ARG A 72 3.04 3.69 13.93
CA ARG A 72 1.77 3.49 14.63
C ARG A 72 2.00 2.82 15.97
N GLY A 73 1.67 3.49 17.07
CA GLY A 73 1.81 2.88 18.38
C GLY A 73 1.73 3.88 19.52
N VAL A 74 1.35 3.38 20.70
CA VAL A 74 1.27 4.19 21.92
C VAL A 74 2.66 4.67 22.40
N PRO A 75 2.73 5.71 23.23
CA PRO A 75 3.98 6.12 23.86
C PRO A 75 4.66 4.96 24.62
N GLY A 76 5.99 4.91 24.57
CA GLY A 76 6.79 3.89 25.28
C GLY A 76 7.02 2.58 24.51
N THR A 77 6.44 2.38 23.32
CA THR A 77 6.60 1.14 22.52
C THR A 77 7.89 1.06 21.69
N GLY A 78 8.81 2.02 21.81
CA GLY A 78 10.07 2.02 21.08
C GLY A 78 10.03 2.64 19.67
N LYS A 79 8.96 3.36 19.31
CA LYS A 79 8.84 4.08 18.02
C LYS A 79 10.08 4.93 17.70
N SER A 80 10.49 5.80 18.63
CA SER A 80 11.65 6.67 18.40
C SER A 80 12.95 5.89 18.19
N THR A 81 13.10 4.71 18.80
CA THR A 81 14.25 3.83 18.56
C THR A 81 14.25 3.33 17.11
N ILE A 82 13.09 2.86 16.63
CA ILE A 82 12.93 2.42 15.24
C ILE A 82 13.13 3.57 14.25
N VAL A 83 12.55 4.74 14.54
CA VAL A 83 12.69 5.94 13.72
C VAL A 83 14.16 6.33 13.57
N ASN A 84 14.91 6.40 14.67
CA ASN A 84 16.34 6.71 14.61
C ASN A 84 17.12 5.71 13.75
N TYR A 85 16.85 4.41 13.92
CA TYR A 85 17.48 3.36 13.13
C TYR A 85 17.13 3.46 11.63
N LEU A 86 15.87 3.76 11.29
CA LEU A 86 15.42 3.96 9.91
C LEU A 86 16.05 5.21 9.28
N MET A 87 16.12 6.33 10.01
CA MET A 87 16.74 7.57 9.53
C MET A 87 18.20 7.35 9.17
N GLU A 88 18.96 6.66 10.02
CA GLU A 88 20.36 6.30 9.76
C GLU A 88 20.47 5.32 8.58
N SER A 89 19.73 4.22 8.62
CA SER A 89 19.82 3.15 7.62
C SER A 89 19.38 3.60 6.22
N LEU A 90 18.37 4.45 6.13
CA LEU A 90 17.86 5.00 4.87
C LEU A 90 18.53 6.32 4.48
N SER A 91 19.46 6.83 5.32
CA SER A 91 20.18 8.09 5.10
C SER A 91 19.24 9.26 4.76
N THR A 92 18.15 9.39 5.52
CA THR A 92 17.14 10.45 5.35
C THR A 92 17.07 11.35 6.58
N ASP A 93 16.78 12.62 6.38
CA ASP A 93 16.51 13.63 7.42
C ASP A 93 15.04 14.06 7.46
N CYS A 94 14.19 13.45 6.62
CA CYS A 94 12.79 13.83 6.40
C CYS A 94 11.83 13.27 7.46
N LEU A 95 12.05 13.66 8.71
CA LEU A 95 11.23 13.28 9.86
C LEU A 95 10.13 14.30 10.17
N CYS A 96 8.89 13.85 10.24
CA CYS A 96 7.72 14.63 10.64
C CYS A 96 7.17 14.11 11.96
N SER A 97 7.10 14.98 12.97
CA SER A 97 6.48 14.69 14.26
C SER A 97 5.82 15.96 14.78
N ALA A 98 4.61 15.83 15.34
CA ALA A 98 3.92 16.95 15.99
C ALA A 98 4.70 17.44 17.22
N ASP A 99 5.42 16.54 17.91
CA ASP A 99 6.20 16.88 19.11
C ASP A 99 7.31 17.91 18.82
N ASN A 100 7.82 17.94 17.58
CA ASN A 100 8.83 18.92 17.16
C ASN A 100 8.33 20.37 17.23
N PHE A 101 7.02 20.60 17.16
CA PHE A 101 6.42 21.93 17.31
C PHE A 101 6.63 22.50 18.73
N PHE A 102 6.71 21.63 19.73
CA PHE A 102 6.86 22.00 21.14
C PHE A 102 8.34 22.16 21.55
N ILE A 103 9.29 21.97 20.65
CA ILE A 103 10.71 22.18 20.93
C ILE A 103 11.03 23.68 20.82
N ARG A 104 11.36 24.30 21.96
CA ARG A 104 11.76 25.71 22.08
C ARG A 104 13.17 25.77 22.66
N ASN A 105 14.13 26.31 21.92
CA ASN A 105 15.54 26.41 22.33
C ASN A 105 16.11 25.05 22.82
N GLY A 106 15.77 23.97 22.13
CA GLY A 106 16.19 22.60 22.48
C GLY A 106 15.44 21.96 23.66
N LYS A 107 14.46 22.64 24.27
CA LYS A 107 13.64 22.11 25.37
C LYS A 107 12.21 21.84 24.91
N TYR A 108 11.65 20.72 25.36
CA TYR A 108 10.26 20.38 25.11
C TYR A 108 9.33 21.14 26.05
N VAL A 109 8.42 21.94 25.49
CA VAL A 109 7.45 22.78 26.22
C VAL A 109 6.06 22.49 25.69
N PHE A 110 5.38 21.51 26.28
CA PHE A 110 4.05 21.09 25.85
C PHE A 110 2.97 22.10 26.24
N ASP A 111 2.08 22.38 25.29
CA ASP A 111 0.88 23.19 25.50
C ASP A 111 -0.32 22.52 24.84
N LYS A 112 -1.26 22.05 25.66
CA LYS A 112 -2.47 21.35 25.21
C LYS A 112 -3.32 22.23 24.26
N THR A 113 -3.30 23.55 24.42
CA THR A 113 -4.09 24.46 23.58
C THR A 113 -3.57 24.56 22.14
N GLN A 114 -2.31 24.17 21.91
CA GLN A 114 -1.64 24.24 20.61
C GLN A 114 -1.57 22.89 19.87
N ILE A 115 -2.22 21.84 20.37
CA ILE A 115 -2.21 20.50 19.72
C ILE A 115 -2.63 20.57 18.25
N LYS A 116 -3.69 21.32 17.92
CA LYS A 116 -4.15 21.48 16.54
C LYS A 116 -3.06 22.10 15.66
N GLN A 117 -2.38 23.13 16.17
CA GLN A 117 -1.30 23.81 15.46
C GLN A 117 -0.08 22.89 15.28
N ALA A 118 0.25 22.08 16.29
CA ALA A 118 1.32 21.09 16.22
C ALA A 118 1.06 20.03 15.14
N HIS A 119 -0.18 19.52 15.03
CA HIS A 119 -0.54 18.61 13.95
C HIS A 119 -0.51 19.30 12.58
N THR A 120 -1.04 20.52 12.45
CA THR A 120 -0.95 21.29 11.19
C THR A 120 0.51 21.53 10.78
N PHE A 121 1.39 21.87 11.73
CA PHE A 121 2.82 22.01 11.49
C PHE A 121 3.44 20.71 10.94
N CYS A 122 3.12 19.57 11.57
CA CYS A 122 3.60 18.27 11.12
C CYS A 122 3.09 17.90 9.72
N GLN A 123 1.81 18.15 9.45
CA GLN A 123 1.17 17.93 8.15
C GLN A 123 1.80 18.78 7.04
N GLN A 124 2.01 20.08 7.29
CA GLN A 124 2.67 20.99 6.35
C GLN A 124 4.12 20.57 6.09
N LYS A 125 4.83 20.11 7.11
CA LYS A 125 6.20 19.58 6.94
C LYS A 125 6.22 18.34 6.05
N ALA A 126 5.28 17.42 6.24
CA ALA A 126 5.13 16.23 5.38
C ALA A 126 4.78 16.62 3.93
N GLU A 127 3.82 17.54 3.74
CA GLU A 127 3.45 18.02 2.40
C GLU A 127 4.62 18.71 1.70
N LYS A 128 5.41 19.50 2.43
CA LYS A 128 6.64 20.10 1.90
C LYS A 128 7.60 19.03 1.40
N PHE A 129 7.91 18.01 2.21
CA PHE A 129 8.83 16.95 1.77
C PHE A 129 8.29 16.16 0.56
N CYS A 130 7.00 15.85 0.55
CA CYS A 130 6.37 15.18 -0.60
C CYS A 130 6.37 16.05 -1.87
N THR A 131 6.25 17.36 -1.73
CA THR A 131 6.28 18.32 -2.86
C THR A 131 7.69 18.51 -3.41
N GLU A 132 8.70 18.54 -2.52
CA GLU A 132 10.12 18.60 -2.90
C GLU A 132 10.65 17.27 -3.47
N GLY A 133 9.86 16.19 -3.38
CA GLY A 133 10.17 14.90 -4.00
C GLY A 133 11.21 14.06 -3.26
N HIS A 134 11.30 14.23 -1.93
CA HIS A 134 12.20 13.41 -1.09
C HIS A 134 11.81 11.93 -1.13
N SER A 135 12.76 11.04 -1.35
CA SER A 135 12.48 9.61 -1.55
C SER A 135 11.82 8.93 -0.34
N VAL A 136 12.19 9.34 0.88
CA VAL A 136 11.66 8.79 2.13
C VAL A 136 11.12 9.88 3.01
N VAL A 137 9.88 9.74 3.47
CA VAL A 137 9.27 10.62 4.50
C VAL A 137 8.79 9.75 5.66
N ILE A 138 9.24 10.07 6.88
CA ILE A 138 8.89 9.32 8.10
C ILE A 138 7.94 10.16 8.95
N ILE A 139 6.79 9.58 9.32
CA ILE A 139 5.80 10.19 10.22
C ILE A 139 5.89 9.52 11.60
N ASP A 140 6.47 10.20 12.59
CA ASP A 140 6.62 9.74 13.98
C ASP A 140 5.57 10.39 14.88
N ASN A 141 4.32 9.98 14.69
CA ASN A 141 3.20 10.28 15.58
C ASN A 141 2.62 8.97 16.14
N THR A 142 1.61 9.06 17.00
CA THR A 142 0.94 7.89 17.59
C THR A 142 0.13 7.10 16.57
N ASN A 143 -0.64 7.78 15.72
CA ASN A 143 -1.38 7.19 14.59
C ASN A 143 -2.19 5.94 14.97
N VAL A 144 -2.79 5.96 16.17
CA VAL A 144 -3.55 4.84 16.73
C VAL A 144 -4.89 4.70 16.01
N MET A 145 -5.50 5.84 15.68
CA MET A 145 -6.82 5.98 15.06
C MET A 145 -6.73 6.31 13.57
N ARG A 146 -7.72 5.86 12.78
CA ARG A 146 -7.75 6.06 11.32
C ARG A 146 -7.66 7.53 10.91
N TRP A 147 -8.39 8.40 11.60
CA TRP A 147 -8.37 9.83 11.31
C TRP A 147 -6.99 10.48 11.51
N GLU A 148 -6.12 9.92 12.37
CA GLU A 148 -4.75 10.41 12.56
C GLU A 148 -3.87 10.10 11.33
N THR A 149 -4.19 9.01 10.62
CA THR A 149 -3.46 8.52 9.44
C THR A 149 -4.01 9.03 8.11
N ASP A 150 -5.32 9.33 8.03
CA ASP A 150 -6.02 9.61 6.77
C ASP A 150 -5.34 10.72 5.95
N PHE A 151 -4.94 11.83 6.60
CA PHE A 151 -4.20 12.90 5.94
C PHE A 151 -2.91 12.42 5.26
N TYR A 152 -2.12 11.60 5.95
CA TYR A 152 -0.82 11.13 5.45
C TYR A 152 -0.99 10.08 4.34
N VAL A 153 -1.99 9.22 4.46
CA VAL A 153 -2.35 8.24 3.41
C VAL A 153 -2.82 8.97 2.14
N ASP A 154 -3.68 9.98 2.28
CA ASP A 154 -4.14 10.79 1.16
C ASP A 154 -2.99 11.59 0.52
N LEU A 155 -2.11 12.17 1.35
CA LEU A 155 -0.92 12.88 0.89
C LEU A 155 0.02 11.92 0.12
N ALA A 156 0.25 10.72 0.65
CA ALA A 156 1.06 9.71 0.00
C ALA A 156 0.47 9.33 -1.36
N TYR A 157 -0.84 9.07 -1.43
CA TYR A 157 -1.53 8.77 -2.69
C TYR A 157 -1.40 9.93 -3.70
N LYS A 158 -1.65 11.17 -3.27
CA LYS A 158 -1.54 12.38 -4.10
C LYS A 158 -0.15 12.54 -4.72
N HIS A 159 0.91 12.20 -3.99
CA HIS A 159 2.31 12.36 -4.42
C HIS A 159 2.97 11.04 -4.89
N GLY A 160 2.22 9.95 -5.00
CA GLY A 160 2.73 8.66 -5.48
C GLY A 160 3.72 7.98 -4.53
N TYR A 161 3.55 8.12 -3.21
CA TYR A 161 4.32 7.41 -2.20
C TYR A 161 3.66 6.07 -1.84
N VAL A 162 4.47 5.01 -1.80
CA VAL A 162 4.05 3.75 -1.18
C VAL A 162 4.03 3.94 0.32
N VAL A 163 2.95 3.53 0.98
CA VAL A 163 2.84 3.60 2.45
C VAL A 163 3.31 2.29 3.07
N VAL A 164 4.20 2.38 4.05
CA VAL A 164 4.52 1.28 4.96
C VAL A 164 4.20 1.72 6.38
N MET A 165 3.25 1.03 7.01
CA MET A 165 2.83 1.34 8.38
C MET A 165 3.51 0.41 9.37
N ILE A 166 4.43 0.96 10.17
CA ILE A 166 5.19 0.17 11.14
C ILE A 166 4.52 0.30 12.50
N THR A 167 3.95 -0.82 12.97
CA THR A 167 3.37 -0.91 14.31
C THR A 167 4.30 -1.70 15.23
N PRO A 168 5.17 -1.05 16.03
CA PRO A 168 5.89 -1.74 17.09
C PRO A 168 4.89 -2.19 18.14
N LEU A 169 4.26 -3.34 17.90
CA LEU A 169 3.60 -4.09 18.94
C LEU A 169 4.73 -4.56 19.84
N ALA A 170 4.65 -4.14 21.10
CA ALA A 170 5.53 -4.64 22.14
C ALA A 170 5.49 -6.18 22.07
N GLN A 171 6.56 -6.80 21.58
CA GLN A 171 6.86 -8.19 21.92
C GLN A 171 7.03 -8.33 23.43
N ASP A 172 7.18 -7.21 24.14
CA ASP A 172 7.08 -7.17 25.57
C ASP A 172 5.63 -7.38 26.02
N THR A 173 5.52 -8.32 26.95
CA THR A 173 4.60 -8.36 28.10
C THR A 173 4.46 -7.04 28.90
N ALA A 174 4.92 -5.91 28.36
CA ALA A 174 4.95 -4.59 28.98
C ALA A 174 3.53 -4.09 29.21
N SER A 175 3.15 -4.09 30.48
CA SER A 175 1.91 -3.47 30.93
C SER A 175 1.87 -1.98 30.54
N PRO A 176 0.68 -1.37 30.40
CA PRO A 176 0.55 0.08 30.25
C PRO A 176 1.34 0.89 31.30
N ARG A 177 1.53 0.34 32.51
CA ARG A 177 2.38 0.94 33.55
C ARG A 177 3.86 0.96 33.17
N THR A 178 4.38 -0.12 32.60
CA THR A 178 5.75 -0.20 32.12
C THR A 178 5.99 0.77 30.97
N LEU A 179 5.04 0.88 30.04
CA LEU A 179 5.09 1.84 28.95
C LEU A 179 4.99 3.29 29.46
N ALA A 180 4.20 3.54 30.50
CA ALA A 180 4.10 4.84 31.16
C ALA A 180 5.46 5.28 31.76
N GLN A 181 6.16 4.37 32.43
CA GLN A 181 7.48 4.63 33.00
C GLN A 181 8.57 4.91 31.96
N ARG A 182 8.44 4.34 30.75
CA ARG A 182 9.43 4.47 29.67
C ARG A 182 9.19 5.66 28.77
N ASN A 183 7.99 6.26 28.77
CA ASN A 183 7.67 7.30 27.80
C ASN A 183 8.26 8.66 28.19
N LYS A 184 8.67 9.43 27.18
CA LYS A 184 9.38 10.71 27.35
C LYS A 184 8.49 11.87 27.78
N HIS A 185 7.17 11.72 27.69
CA HIS A 185 6.20 12.82 27.83
C HIS A 185 5.29 12.65 29.06
N ASN A 186 5.66 11.76 29.98
CA ASN A 186 4.90 11.45 31.20
C ASN A 186 3.42 11.12 30.95
N VAL A 187 3.12 10.47 29.82
CA VAL A 187 1.77 10.00 29.50
C VAL A 187 1.38 8.93 30.51
N SER A 188 0.20 9.08 31.12
CA SER A 188 -0.25 8.17 32.17
C SER A 188 -0.55 6.76 31.65
N ALA A 189 -0.48 5.78 32.55
CA ALA A 189 -0.79 4.39 32.24
C ALA A 189 -2.23 4.22 31.72
N ASP A 190 -3.18 5.04 32.20
CA ASP A 190 -4.58 4.99 31.77
C ASP A 190 -4.72 5.40 30.31
N ILE A 191 -4.09 6.50 29.90
CA ILE A 191 -4.09 6.96 28.50
C ILE A 191 -3.39 5.93 27.59
N ILE A 192 -2.30 5.31 28.07
CA ILE A 192 -1.61 4.26 27.31
C ILE A 192 -2.49 3.01 27.19
N LYS A 193 -3.19 2.60 28.26
CA LYS A 193 -4.13 1.48 28.26
C LYS A 193 -5.23 1.73 27.22
N VAL A 194 -5.74 2.95 27.15
CA VAL A 194 -6.72 3.37 26.13
C VAL A 194 -6.19 3.14 24.73
N GLY A 195 -5.04 3.74 24.41
CA GLY A 195 -4.43 3.59 23.09
C GLY A 195 -4.10 2.13 22.76
N TYR A 196 -3.68 1.35 23.75
CA TYR A 196 -3.35 -0.07 23.57
C TYR A 196 -4.59 -0.89 23.18
N LEU A 197 -5.72 -0.69 23.85
CA LEU A 197 -6.98 -1.35 23.50
C LEU A 197 -7.46 -0.94 22.10
N LEU A 198 -7.27 0.32 21.70
CA LEU A 198 -7.57 0.80 20.34
C LEU A 198 -6.68 0.15 19.26
N LEU A 199 -5.46 -0.26 19.62
CA LEU A 199 -4.59 -1.03 18.72
C LEU A 199 -5.02 -2.51 18.56
N LEU A 200 -5.73 -3.08 19.54
CA LEU A 200 -6.14 -4.48 19.53
C LEU A 200 -7.34 -4.73 18.61
N ARG A 201 -7.10 -5.45 17.50
CA ARG A 201 -8.08 -5.79 16.45
C ARG A 201 -9.39 -6.43 16.94
N LYS A 202 -9.39 -7.16 18.07
CA LYS A 202 -10.55 -7.94 18.54
C LYS A 202 -11.75 -7.08 18.97
N TYR A 203 -11.53 -5.80 19.29
CA TYR A 203 -12.55 -4.91 19.86
C TYR A 203 -13.12 -3.90 18.84
N PHE A 204 -12.59 -3.89 17.61
CA PHE A 204 -12.70 -2.75 16.70
C PHE A 204 -13.29 -3.07 15.33
N GLN A 205 -14.01 -4.19 15.18
CA GLN A 205 -14.75 -4.46 13.94
C GLN A 205 -15.88 -3.45 13.69
N ALA A 206 -16.30 -2.68 14.71
CA ALA A 206 -17.44 -1.77 14.62
C ALA A 206 -17.08 -0.29 14.36
N PHE A 207 -15.83 0.15 14.58
CA PHE A 207 -15.46 1.56 14.43
C PHE A 207 -14.02 1.66 13.89
N GLN A 208 -13.80 2.34 12.76
CA GLN A 208 -12.51 2.95 12.38
C GLN A 208 -11.22 2.09 12.26
N SER A 209 -11.28 0.76 12.05
CA SER A 209 -10.04 -0.03 11.93
C SER A 209 -9.17 0.40 10.74
N ILE A 210 -7.89 0.71 10.97
CA ILE A 210 -6.89 0.92 9.91
C ILE A 210 -6.53 -0.45 9.33
N GLN A 211 -7.25 -0.86 8.28
CA GLN A 211 -6.98 -2.09 7.55
C GLN A 211 -6.57 -1.75 6.11
N PRO A 212 -5.59 -2.47 5.55
CA PRO A 212 -5.27 -2.29 4.15
C PRO A 212 -6.42 -2.79 3.28
N SER A 213 -6.70 -2.08 2.19
CA SER A 213 -7.68 -2.48 1.20
C SER A 213 -7.19 -3.67 0.37
N TYR A 214 -5.88 -3.69 0.06
CA TYR A 214 -5.20 -4.77 -0.65
C TYR A 214 -3.69 -4.78 -0.39
N PHE A 215 -3.05 -5.90 -0.72
CA PHE A 215 -1.61 -6.04 -0.79
C PHE A 215 -1.13 -6.09 -2.24
N ALA A 216 0.06 -5.55 -2.52
CA ALA A 216 0.60 -5.47 -3.87
C ALA A 216 2.11 -5.33 -3.90
N TRP A 217 2.69 -5.65 -5.05
CA TRP A 217 4.06 -5.25 -5.41
C TRP A 217 4.00 -3.92 -6.16
N PHE A 218 4.47 -2.84 -5.53
CA PHE A 218 4.53 -1.50 -6.10
C PHE A 218 5.87 -1.26 -6.79
N LEU A 219 5.84 -0.87 -8.06
CA LEU A 219 7.05 -0.61 -8.84
C LEU A 219 7.76 0.64 -8.31
N SER A 220 9.10 0.64 -8.37
CA SER A 220 9.86 1.88 -8.18
C SER A 220 9.53 2.91 -9.24
N LYS A 221 9.81 4.19 -8.96
CA LYS A 221 9.59 5.29 -9.90
C LYS A 221 10.29 5.02 -11.24
N ARG A 222 11.55 4.57 -11.19
CA ARG A 222 12.34 4.22 -12.38
C ARG A 222 11.75 3.05 -13.17
N SER A 223 11.30 2.00 -12.48
CA SER A 223 10.65 0.86 -13.11
C SER A 223 9.34 1.25 -13.77
N ALA A 224 8.53 2.08 -13.09
CA ALA A 224 7.27 2.56 -13.61
C ALA A 224 7.46 3.42 -14.88
N MET A 225 8.41 4.37 -14.87
CA MET A 225 8.75 5.17 -16.06
C MET A 225 9.17 4.30 -17.24
N LYS A 226 10.08 3.34 -17.01
CA LYS A 226 10.53 2.42 -18.06
C LYS A 226 9.37 1.57 -18.64
N LEU A 227 8.45 1.12 -17.80
CA LEU A 227 7.29 0.34 -18.24
C LEU A 227 6.32 1.19 -19.06
N MET A 228 6.14 2.46 -18.68
CA MET A 228 5.35 3.42 -19.45
C MET A 228 5.97 3.74 -20.82
N ASP A 229 7.30 3.87 -20.90
CA ASP A 229 7.99 4.05 -22.18
C ASP A 229 7.78 2.85 -23.13
N ILE A 230 7.88 1.63 -22.59
CA ILE A 230 7.62 0.39 -23.33
C ILE A 230 6.18 0.37 -23.84
N ARG A 231 5.23 0.72 -22.98
CA ARG A 231 3.81 0.83 -23.34
C ARG A 231 3.64 1.81 -24.51
N ASP A 232 4.17 3.02 -24.39
CA ASP A 232 3.97 4.08 -25.39
C ASP A 232 4.62 3.75 -26.73
N GLN A 233 5.79 3.12 -26.71
CA GLN A 233 6.43 2.61 -27.92
C GLN A 233 5.60 1.50 -28.58
N GLY A 234 5.03 0.61 -27.77
CA GLY A 234 4.16 -0.46 -28.25
C GLY A 234 2.86 0.05 -28.87
N ILE A 235 2.19 1.01 -28.24
CA ILE A 235 0.97 1.64 -28.76
C ILE A 235 1.24 2.34 -30.09
N ARG A 236 2.33 3.10 -30.20
CA ARG A 236 2.71 3.76 -31.48
C ARG A 236 2.88 2.77 -32.63
N LYS A 237 3.39 1.55 -32.35
CA LYS A 237 3.49 0.50 -33.37
C LYS A 237 2.10 0.02 -33.82
N VAL A 238 1.20 -0.24 -32.87
CA VAL A 238 -0.20 -0.62 -33.15
C VAL A 238 -0.90 0.44 -34.00
N GLU A 239 -0.76 1.72 -33.63
CA GLU A 239 -1.35 2.85 -34.37
C GLU A 239 -0.80 2.98 -35.80
N THR A 240 0.51 2.81 -35.97
CA THR A 240 1.16 2.89 -37.28
C THR A 240 0.67 1.78 -38.22
N GLU A 241 0.56 0.55 -37.70
CA GLU A 241 0.06 -0.58 -38.49
C GLU A 241 -1.43 -0.44 -38.83
N ARG A 242 -2.23 0.15 -37.94
CA ARG A 242 -3.62 0.53 -38.22
C ARG A 242 -3.73 1.56 -39.34
N TYR A 243 -2.94 2.64 -39.29
CA TYR A 243 -2.99 3.71 -40.30
C TYR A 243 -2.63 3.21 -41.70
N ASN A 244 -1.71 2.24 -41.78
CA ASN A 244 -1.32 1.61 -43.03
C ASN A 244 -2.39 0.63 -43.58
N GLY A 245 -3.60 0.62 -43.01
CA GLY A 245 -4.72 -0.20 -43.48
C GLY A 245 -4.55 -1.68 -43.17
N VAL A 246 -3.57 -2.05 -42.34
CA VAL A 246 -3.30 -3.46 -42.03
C VAL A 246 -4.41 -4.01 -41.12
N TYR A 247 -4.91 -3.21 -40.16
CA TYR A 247 -5.99 -3.60 -39.23
C TYR A 247 -6.85 -2.40 -38.80
N LEU A 248 -7.98 -2.17 -39.47
CA LEU A 248 -8.84 -0.99 -39.22
C LEU A 248 -9.58 -1.03 -37.87
N ASP A 249 -9.81 -2.22 -37.31
CA ASP A 249 -10.64 -2.45 -36.12
C ASP A 249 -9.86 -2.62 -34.81
N THR A 250 -8.53 -2.53 -34.84
CA THR A 250 -7.74 -2.64 -33.60
C THR A 250 -7.99 -1.44 -32.69
N PRO A 251 -8.21 -1.66 -31.38
CA PRO A 251 -8.34 -0.59 -30.42
C PRO A 251 -7.20 0.42 -30.47
N VAL A 252 -7.55 1.69 -30.68
CA VAL A 252 -6.72 2.79 -30.23
C VAL A 252 -7.42 3.34 -29.01
N LEU A 253 -6.83 3.10 -27.85
CA LEU A 253 -7.35 3.65 -26.61
C LEU A 253 -6.94 5.13 -26.58
N ASP A 254 -7.91 6.05 -26.68
CA ASP A 254 -7.75 7.42 -26.17
C ASP A 254 -7.64 7.32 -24.64
N SER A 255 -6.49 6.84 -24.17
CA SER A 255 -6.33 6.34 -22.83
C SER A 255 -6.07 7.47 -21.86
N VAL A 256 -6.71 7.38 -20.69
CA VAL A 256 -6.30 8.12 -19.51
C VAL A 256 -5.54 7.14 -18.66
N VAL A 257 -4.23 7.35 -18.47
CA VAL A 257 -3.56 6.75 -17.30
C VAL A 257 -4.25 7.34 -16.09
N PRO A 258 -4.78 6.54 -15.15
CA PRO A 258 -5.30 7.08 -13.91
C PRO A 258 -4.24 7.99 -13.29
N ARG A 259 -4.53 9.29 -13.20
CA ARG A 259 -3.60 10.28 -12.62
C ARG A 259 -3.24 9.80 -11.22
N ASN A 260 -1.95 9.80 -10.89
CA ASN A 260 -1.40 9.57 -9.56
C ASN A 260 -1.50 8.14 -8.97
N THR A 261 -1.69 7.09 -9.78
CA THR A 261 -1.55 5.71 -9.28
C THR A 261 -0.14 5.16 -9.47
N ILE A 262 0.46 4.68 -8.38
CA ILE A 262 1.70 3.91 -8.42
C ILE A 262 1.41 2.59 -9.15
N LEU A 263 2.20 2.27 -10.18
CA LEU A 263 2.05 1.01 -10.90
C LEU A 263 2.35 -0.15 -9.97
N HIS A 264 1.47 -1.13 -9.96
CA HIS A 264 1.58 -2.26 -9.06
C HIS A 264 0.94 -3.51 -9.64
N VAL A 265 1.36 -4.65 -9.12
CA VAL A 265 0.67 -5.94 -9.27
C VAL A 265 -0.10 -6.19 -8.00
N THR A 266 -1.42 -6.27 -8.07
CA THR A 266 -2.22 -6.63 -6.89
C THR A 266 -1.97 -8.10 -6.54
N SER A 267 -1.63 -8.38 -5.28
CA SER A 267 -1.52 -9.73 -4.73
C SER A 267 -2.88 -10.22 -4.21
N LYS A 268 -3.56 -9.42 -3.37
CA LYS A 268 -4.87 -9.79 -2.78
C LYS A 268 -5.64 -8.58 -2.28
N TYR A 269 -6.91 -8.47 -2.66
CA TYR A 269 -7.89 -7.58 -2.02
C TYR A 269 -8.45 -8.19 -0.73
N LEU A 270 -8.59 -7.39 0.34
CA LEU A 270 -9.08 -7.86 1.64
C LEU A 270 -10.58 -7.63 1.86
N GLY A 271 -11.20 -6.66 1.18
CA GLY A 271 -12.52 -6.13 1.56
C GLY A 271 -13.70 -7.11 1.65
N GLN A 272 -13.66 -8.25 0.94
CA GLN A 272 -14.71 -9.29 1.02
C GLN A 272 -14.17 -10.65 1.49
N SER A 273 -12.92 -10.70 1.96
CA SER A 273 -12.28 -11.97 2.33
C SER A 273 -12.74 -12.43 3.71
N LYS A 274 -13.39 -13.60 3.77
CA LYS A 274 -13.78 -14.22 5.05
C LYS A 274 -12.58 -14.61 5.93
N ASN A 275 -11.39 -14.73 5.32
CA ASN A 275 -10.12 -15.01 5.99
C ASN A 275 -9.20 -13.78 6.04
N ALA A 276 -9.75 -12.56 5.94
CA ALA A 276 -8.97 -11.32 5.91
C ALA A 276 -7.96 -11.22 7.05
N ASN A 277 -8.29 -11.66 8.27
CA ASN A 277 -7.37 -11.63 9.41
C ASN A 277 -6.16 -12.56 9.24
N GLN A 278 -6.36 -13.77 8.75
CA GLN A 278 -5.28 -14.73 8.52
C GLN A 278 -4.38 -14.26 7.37
N LEU A 279 -4.98 -13.78 6.27
CA LEU A 279 -4.25 -13.21 5.14
C LEU A 279 -3.47 -11.98 5.56
N LEU A 280 -4.04 -11.10 6.37
CA LEU A 280 -3.38 -9.92 6.91
C LEU A 280 -2.17 -10.31 7.77
N GLN A 281 -2.29 -11.32 8.63
CA GLN A 281 -1.15 -11.82 9.42
C GLN A 281 -0.05 -12.43 8.53
N GLN A 282 -0.44 -13.23 7.54
CA GLN A 282 0.49 -13.89 6.62
C GLN A 282 1.19 -12.87 5.72
N LEU A 283 0.46 -11.95 5.10
CA LEU A 283 1.00 -11.00 4.13
C LEU A 283 1.81 -9.87 4.80
N SER A 284 1.48 -9.50 6.03
CA SER A 284 2.23 -8.47 6.77
C SER A 284 3.71 -8.84 6.97
N THR A 285 4.07 -10.13 7.06
CA THR A 285 5.48 -10.54 7.21
C THR A 285 6.32 -10.30 5.95
N HIS A 286 5.68 -10.03 4.81
CA HIS A 286 6.36 -9.74 3.55
C HIS A 286 6.46 -8.24 3.25
N ILE A 287 5.80 -7.38 4.03
CA ILE A 287 5.85 -5.92 3.83
C ILE A 287 7.30 -5.43 3.90
N GLY A 288 7.65 -4.52 2.99
CA GLY A 288 8.98 -3.95 2.87
C GLY A 288 9.94 -4.82 2.03
N SER A 289 9.57 -6.05 1.68
CA SER A 289 10.43 -6.90 0.86
C SER A 289 10.59 -6.33 -0.54
N ILE A 290 11.83 -6.32 -1.03
CA ILE A 290 12.18 -5.84 -2.36
C ILE A 290 12.37 -7.03 -3.29
N GLY A 291 11.79 -6.94 -4.47
CA GLY A 291 11.88 -7.96 -5.50
C GLY A 291 11.83 -7.37 -6.89
N ALA A 292 11.67 -8.25 -7.88
CA ALA A 292 11.45 -7.83 -9.25
C ALA A 292 10.34 -8.64 -9.90
N ILE A 293 9.42 -7.94 -10.56
CA ILE A 293 8.34 -8.52 -11.33
C ILE A 293 8.73 -8.54 -12.80
N LYS A 294 8.56 -9.70 -13.46
CA LYS A 294 8.87 -9.82 -14.89
C LYS A 294 7.62 -9.55 -15.73
N VAL A 295 7.72 -8.60 -16.66
CA VAL A 295 6.68 -8.34 -17.67
C VAL A 295 7.05 -9.09 -18.95
N THR A 296 6.06 -9.72 -19.59
CA THR A 296 6.26 -10.51 -20.82
C THR A 296 5.65 -9.85 -22.05
N SER A 297 4.52 -9.17 -21.90
CA SER A 297 3.83 -8.49 -23.00
C SER A 297 2.91 -7.39 -22.47
N VAL A 298 2.48 -6.51 -23.37
CA VAL A 298 1.46 -5.49 -23.12
C VAL A 298 0.22 -5.83 -23.91
N VAL A 299 -0.92 -5.97 -23.24
CA VAL A 299 -2.24 -6.20 -23.81
C VAL A 299 -2.92 -4.85 -24.02
N VAL A 300 -3.48 -4.63 -25.19
CA VAL A 300 -4.19 -3.41 -25.57
C VAL A 300 -5.59 -3.79 -26.07
N THR A 301 -6.61 -3.20 -25.45
CA THR A 301 -8.02 -3.32 -25.85
C THR A 301 -8.65 -1.92 -25.96
N LYS A 302 -9.92 -1.83 -26.37
CA LYS A 302 -10.67 -0.54 -26.36
C LYS A 302 -11.01 -0.08 -24.94
N ARG A 303 -10.76 -0.92 -23.94
CA ARG A 303 -11.12 -0.69 -22.55
C ARG A 303 -9.90 -0.43 -21.67
N THR A 304 -8.83 -1.21 -21.86
CA THR A 304 -7.67 -1.19 -20.97
C THR A 304 -6.36 -1.42 -21.71
N ILE A 305 -5.27 -0.97 -21.08
CA ILE A 305 -3.91 -1.36 -21.41
C ILE A 305 -3.33 -2.01 -20.16
N ALA A 306 -2.81 -3.23 -20.29
CA ALA A 306 -2.30 -4.00 -19.16
C ALA A 306 -0.98 -4.69 -19.51
N ALA A 307 -0.01 -4.69 -18.60
CA ALA A 307 1.19 -5.52 -18.73
C ALA A 307 0.92 -6.90 -18.14
N ARG A 308 1.19 -7.95 -18.91
CA ARG A 308 1.19 -9.33 -18.42
C ARG A 308 2.41 -9.61 -17.58
N VAL A 309 2.21 -10.29 -16.46
CA VAL A 309 3.25 -10.55 -15.48
C VAL A 309 3.54 -12.04 -15.36
N CYS A 310 4.82 -12.37 -15.29
CA CYS A 310 5.31 -13.68 -14.88
C CYS A 310 5.87 -13.58 -13.45
N LEU A 311 5.12 -14.11 -12.49
CA LEU A 311 5.54 -14.21 -11.10
C LEU A 311 6.56 -15.35 -10.94
N ASP A 312 7.60 -15.15 -10.14
CA ASP A 312 8.49 -16.23 -9.75
C ASP A 312 7.85 -17.13 -8.67
N LYS A 313 8.50 -18.26 -8.36
CA LYS A 313 7.97 -19.23 -7.40
C LYS A 313 7.68 -18.60 -6.03
N ALA A 314 8.57 -17.74 -5.55
CA ALA A 314 8.41 -17.08 -4.26
C ALA A 314 7.19 -16.15 -4.26
N SER A 315 7.03 -15.31 -5.29
CA SER A 315 5.90 -14.38 -5.42
C SER A 315 4.56 -15.10 -5.58
N GLN A 316 4.56 -16.29 -6.17
CA GLN A 316 3.36 -17.14 -6.29
C GLN A 316 2.87 -17.71 -4.94
N GLU A 317 3.70 -17.76 -3.90
CA GLU A 317 3.30 -18.26 -2.58
C GLU A 317 2.32 -17.32 -1.87
N TYR A 318 2.37 -16.03 -2.21
CA TYR A 318 1.54 -14.99 -1.61
C TYR A 318 0.83 -14.13 -2.66
N TYR A 319 0.59 -14.70 -3.84
CA TYR A 319 -0.33 -14.21 -4.85
C TYR A 319 -1.65 -15.00 -4.75
N PHE A 320 -2.77 -14.30 -4.58
CA PHE A 320 -4.07 -14.93 -4.36
C PHE A 320 -5.07 -14.45 -5.40
N ASN A 321 -5.53 -15.36 -6.26
CA ASN A 321 -6.56 -15.05 -7.24
C ASN A 321 -7.96 -15.07 -6.61
N ASP A 322 -8.85 -14.14 -6.96
CA ASP A 322 -10.26 -14.19 -6.50
C ASP A 322 -11.08 -15.33 -7.12
N MET A 323 -10.49 -16.11 -8.05
CA MET A 323 -11.02 -17.39 -8.51
C MET A 323 -10.86 -18.49 -7.44
N GLU A 324 -10.12 -18.21 -6.36
CA GLU A 324 -9.90 -19.14 -5.26
C GLU A 324 -11.19 -19.40 -4.50
N GLY A 325 -11.78 -20.56 -4.83
CA GLY A 325 -12.91 -21.11 -4.12
C GLY A 325 -12.64 -21.33 -2.63
N PHE A 326 -13.74 -21.38 -1.92
CA PHE A 326 -13.95 -21.23 -0.48
C PHE A 326 -13.29 -22.28 0.45
N SER A 327 -12.46 -23.20 -0.06
CA SER A 327 -12.07 -24.42 0.67
C SER A 327 -10.58 -24.57 0.99
N GLY A 328 -9.76 -23.55 0.75
CA GLY A 328 -8.30 -23.64 0.98
C GLY A 328 -7.54 -24.42 -0.10
N ASN A 329 -8.23 -24.86 -1.16
CA ASN A 329 -7.59 -25.41 -2.36
C ASN A 329 -7.48 -24.33 -3.42
N LYS A 330 -6.27 -24.14 -3.99
CA LYS A 330 -6.07 -23.31 -5.19
C LYS A 330 -6.99 -23.85 -6.32
N PRO A 331 -7.73 -22.99 -7.03
CA PRO A 331 -8.58 -23.39 -8.14
C PRO A 331 -7.68 -23.96 -9.24
N ALA A 332 -8.18 -24.95 -9.98
CA ALA A 332 -7.42 -25.55 -11.05
C ALA A 332 -7.02 -24.48 -12.08
N VAL A 333 -5.72 -24.39 -12.38
CA VAL A 333 -5.21 -23.55 -13.47
C VAL A 333 -5.77 -24.12 -14.78
N PRO A 334 -6.42 -23.31 -15.64
CA PRO A 334 -6.91 -23.79 -16.93
C PRO A 334 -5.80 -24.47 -17.73
N ARG A 335 -6.16 -25.53 -18.47
CA ARG A 335 -5.20 -26.30 -19.27
C ARG A 335 -4.46 -25.36 -20.23
N GLY A 336 -3.12 -25.42 -20.21
CA GLY A 336 -2.25 -24.56 -21.04
C GLY A 336 -1.80 -23.25 -20.38
N LEU A 337 -2.38 -22.88 -19.24
CA LEU A 337 -1.95 -21.69 -18.48
C LEU A 337 -1.04 -22.05 -17.31
N LYS A 338 -0.28 -21.06 -16.83
CA LYS A 338 0.61 -21.18 -15.66
C LYS A 338 -0.04 -20.54 -14.43
N GLU A 339 0.39 -20.94 -13.23
CA GLU A 339 0.02 -20.23 -12.00
C GLU A 339 0.37 -18.73 -12.12
N GLY A 340 -0.52 -17.88 -11.60
CA GLY A 340 -0.34 -16.43 -11.67
C GLY A 340 -0.67 -15.81 -13.03
N PHE A 341 -1.26 -16.53 -14.00
CA PHE A 341 -1.59 -15.97 -15.33
C PHE A 341 -2.50 -14.72 -15.31
N ALA A 342 -3.26 -14.50 -14.24
CA ALA A 342 -4.09 -13.31 -14.07
C ALA A 342 -3.34 -12.11 -13.47
N ALA A 343 -2.08 -12.31 -13.06
CA ALA A 343 -1.24 -11.23 -12.53
C ALA A 343 -0.94 -10.23 -13.65
N HIS A 344 -1.20 -8.96 -13.37
CA HIS A 344 -1.07 -7.90 -14.34
C HIS A 344 -0.74 -6.58 -13.66
N ILE A 345 -0.27 -5.63 -14.45
CA ILE A 345 -0.14 -4.22 -14.08
C ILE A 345 -1.10 -3.44 -14.97
N THR A 346 -2.01 -2.67 -14.39
CA THR A 346 -2.87 -1.76 -15.17
C THR A 346 -2.03 -0.56 -15.62
N LEU A 347 -1.97 -0.31 -16.93
CA LEU A 347 -1.16 0.75 -17.54
C LEU A 347 -1.99 1.87 -18.17
N GLY A 348 -3.29 1.65 -18.34
CA GLY A 348 -4.23 2.65 -18.85
C GLY A 348 -5.66 2.09 -18.87
N VAL A 349 -6.64 2.98 -18.73
CA VAL A 349 -8.07 2.64 -18.82
C VAL A 349 -8.79 3.71 -19.64
N ALA A 350 -9.83 3.30 -20.38
CA ALA A 350 -10.74 4.24 -21.02
C ALA A 350 -11.60 4.98 -19.99
N ASN A 351 -12.16 6.11 -20.40
CA ASN A 351 -13.12 6.86 -19.59
C ASN A 351 -14.31 5.98 -19.19
N GLY A 352 -14.65 5.96 -17.89
CA GLY A 352 -15.74 5.16 -17.35
C GLY A 352 -15.40 3.67 -17.14
N ILE A 353 -14.19 3.22 -17.48
CA ILE A 353 -13.73 1.85 -17.24
C ILE A 353 -13.00 1.76 -15.91
N GLU A 354 -13.38 0.78 -15.09
CA GLU A 354 -12.71 0.52 -13.81
C GLU A 354 -11.39 -0.23 -14.02
N PRO A 355 -10.34 0.05 -13.22
CA PRO A 355 -9.05 -0.65 -13.31
C PRO A 355 -9.14 -2.18 -13.20
N LYS A 356 -10.14 -2.71 -12.50
CA LYS A 356 -10.34 -4.17 -12.35
C LYS A 356 -10.60 -4.88 -13.69
N GLU A 357 -11.09 -4.17 -14.71
CA GLU A 357 -11.34 -4.74 -16.05
C GLU A 357 -10.04 -5.15 -16.75
N ALA A 358 -8.90 -4.55 -16.39
CA ALA A 358 -7.60 -4.91 -16.95
C ALA A 358 -7.22 -6.37 -16.66
N ARG A 359 -7.72 -6.90 -15.53
CA ARG A 359 -7.60 -8.32 -15.20
C ARG A 359 -8.32 -9.20 -16.21
N SER A 360 -9.57 -8.85 -16.54
CA SER A 360 -10.41 -9.61 -17.47
C SER A 360 -9.78 -9.61 -18.87
N ASP A 361 -9.30 -8.46 -19.34
CA ASP A 361 -8.60 -8.34 -20.63
C ASP A 361 -7.30 -9.14 -20.66
N THR A 362 -6.54 -9.13 -19.55
CA THR A 362 -5.33 -9.96 -19.41
C THR A 362 -5.67 -11.45 -19.53
N ILE A 363 -6.71 -11.92 -18.83
CA ILE A 363 -7.14 -13.32 -18.89
C ILE A 363 -7.62 -13.68 -20.30
N GLN A 364 -8.45 -12.85 -20.92
CA GLN A 364 -8.96 -13.07 -22.27
C GLN A 364 -7.82 -13.21 -23.28
N SER A 365 -6.81 -12.36 -23.19
CA SER A 365 -5.67 -12.40 -24.09
C SER A 365 -4.93 -13.74 -24.05
N HIS A 366 -4.86 -14.41 -22.89
CA HIS A 366 -4.26 -15.73 -22.77
C HIS A 366 -5.09 -16.81 -23.46
N PHE A 367 -6.42 -16.71 -23.39
CA PHE A 367 -7.30 -17.64 -24.09
C PHE A 367 -7.23 -17.48 -25.60
N CYS A 368 -7.07 -16.24 -26.10
CA CYS A 368 -6.88 -15.97 -27.53
C CYS A 368 -5.66 -16.74 -28.08
N GLU A 369 -4.52 -16.68 -27.40
CA GLU A 369 -3.29 -17.39 -27.80
C GLU A 369 -3.42 -18.92 -27.73
N LEU A 370 -4.30 -19.46 -26.87
CA LEU A 370 -4.55 -20.90 -26.79
C LEU A 370 -5.53 -21.41 -27.86
N GLN A 371 -6.41 -20.54 -28.36
CA GLN A 371 -7.50 -20.90 -29.26
C GLN A 371 -7.16 -20.65 -30.74
N ALA A 372 -6.37 -19.62 -31.03
CA ALA A 372 -6.05 -19.22 -32.40
C ALA A 372 -4.62 -18.69 -32.54
N ALA A 373 -4.05 -18.89 -33.73
CA ALA A 373 -2.84 -18.17 -34.13
C ALA A 373 -3.15 -16.67 -34.29
N PRO A 374 -2.20 -15.78 -34.01
CA PRO A 374 -2.38 -14.36 -34.29
C PRO A 374 -2.59 -14.15 -35.79
N LEU A 375 -3.29 -13.08 -36.15
CA LEU A 375 -3.53 -12.75 -37.56
C LEU A 375 -2.23 -12.54 -38.36
N LYS A 376 -1.14 -12.19 -37.68
CA LYS A 376 0.18 -12.03 -38.28
C LYS A 376 1.27 -12.32 -37.24
N ASP A 377 2.36 -12.93 -37.70
CA ASP A 377 3.57 -13.11 -36.91
C ASP A 377 4.34 -11.80 -36.74
N GLY A 378 4.93 -11.61 -35.56
CA GLY A 378 5.79 -10.47 -35.29
C GLY A 378 5.72 -10.02 -33.82
N PRO A 379 6.24 -8.82 -33.51
CA PRO A 379 6.24 -8.32 -32.14
C PRO A 379 4.85 -7.90 -31.65
N VAL A 380 3.86 -7.77 -32.54
CA VAL A 380 2.48 -7.46 -32.18
C VAL A 380 1.56 -8.54 -32.76
N HIS A 381 0.83 -9.21 -31.87
CA HIS A 381 -0.14 -10.24 -32.20
C HIS A 381 -1.55 -9.64 -32.16
N TYR A 382 -2.27 -9.71 -33.27
CA TYR A 382 -3.62 -9.16 -33.39
C TYR A 382 -4.69 -10.26 -33.36
N TYR A 383 -5.76 -9.98 -32.62
CA TYR A 383 -6.95 -10.80 -32.47
C TYR A 383 -8.18 -9.89 -32.72
N PRO A 384 -8.60 -9.73 -33.99
CA PRO A 384 -9.63 -8.75 -34.35
C PRO A 384 -11.01 -9.09 -33.81
N ASP A 385 -11.38 -10.38 -33.78
CA ASP A 385 -12.70 -10.84 -33.31
C ASP A 385 -12.91 -10.50 -31.82
N GLU A 386 -11.84 -10.50 -31.04
CA GLU A 386 -11.81 -10.10 -29.63
C GLU A 386 -11.41 -8.63 -29.41
N GLU A 387 -11.21 -7.87 -30.49
CA GLU A 387 -10.74 -6.48 -30.47
C GLU A 387 -9.51 -6.28 -29.56
N LEU A 388 -8.48 -7.11 -29.76
CA LEU A 388 -7.36 -7.22 -28.85
C LEU A 388 -6.02 -7.26 -29.60
N ALA A 389 -5.01 -6.58 -29.05
CA ALA A 389 -3.63 -6.67 -29.49
C ALA A 389 -2.70 -7.03 -28.32
N ILE A 390 -1.72 -7.90 -28.58
CA ILE A 390 -0.67 -8.29 -27.62
C ILE A 390 0.67 -7.84 -28.19
N ILE A 391 1.29 -6.88 -27.54
CA ILE A 391 2.64 -6.41 -27.86
C ILE A 391 3.62 -7.26 -27.06
N ASN A 392 4.27 -8.21 -27.72
CA ASN A 392 5.24 -9.09 -27.10
C ASN A 392 6.57 -8.37 -26.90
N LEU A 393 7.17 -8.54 -25.72
CA LEU A 393 8.54 -8.09 -25.47
C LEU A 393 9.51 -9.13 -26.03
N ASP A 394 10.61 -8.66 -26.64
CA ASP A 394 11.68 -9.54 -27.16
C ASP A 394 12.19 -10.54 -26.11
N LYS A 395 12.17 -10.12 -24.84
CA LYS A 395 12.44 -10.96 -23.68
C LYS A 395 11.67 -10.48 -22.45
N PRO A 396 11.35 -11.39 -21.51
CA PRO A 396 10.80 -11.01 -20.22
C PRO A 396 11.70 -9.98 -19.54
N THR A 397 11.13 -8.83 -19.18
CA THR A 397 11.87 -7.70 -18.62
C THR A 397 11.51 -7.54 -17.15
N ALA A 398 12.52 -7.48 -16.28
CA ALA A 398 12.34 -7.36 -14.84
C ALA A 398 12.19 -5.88 -14.41
N PHE A 399 11.24 -5.62 -13.52
CA PHE A 399 10.94 -4.32 -12.95
C PHE A 399 11.00 -4.42 -11.42
N GLN A 400 11.85 -3.59 -10.81
CA GLN A 400 12.03 -3.58 -9.37
C GLN A 400 10.75 -3.08 -8.67
N CYS A 401 10.40 -3.71 -7.56
CA CYS A 401 9.21 -3.39 -6.78
C CYS A 401 9.41 -3.64 -5.28
N ILE A 402 8.57 -3.00 -4.46
CA ILE A 402 8.40 -3.25 -3.04
C ILE A 402 7.05 -3.90 -2.77
N PHE A 403 7.03 -4.95 -1.95
CA PHE A 403 5.77 -5.49 -1.46
C PHE A 403 5.26 -4.67 -0.27
N ALA A 404 4.04 -4.14 -0.37
CA ALA A 404 3.43 -3.33 0.67
C ALA A 404 1.91 -3.46 0.65
N ALA A 405 1.25 -2.74 1.55
CA ALA A 405 -0.18 -2.69 1.63
C ALA A 405 -0.70 -1.30 1.17
N ALA A 406 -1.85 -1.29 0.50
CA ALA A 406 -2.56 -0.06 0.17
C ALA A 406 -3.65 0.20 1.20
N TYR A 407 -3.76 1.44 1.65
CA TYR A 407 -4.79 1.92 2.57
C TYR A 407 -5.66 2.91 1.79
N ARG A 408 -6.96 2.64 1.66
CA ARG A 408 -7.96 3.53 1.06
C ARG A 408 -9.18 3.64 1.97
#